data_AF-A0A7V8W133-F1
#
_entry.id   AF-A0A7V8W133-F1
#
_cell.length_a   1.000
_cell.length_b   1.000
_cell.length_c   1.000
_cell.angle_alpha   90.00
_cell.angle_beta   90.00
_cell.angle_gamma   90.00
#
_symmetry.space_group_name_H-M   'P 1'
#
loop_
_entity.id
_entity.type
_entity.pdbx_description
1 polymer ?
#
loop_
_entity_poly.entity_id
_entity_poly.type
_entity_poly.pdbx_seq_one_letter_code
_entity_poly.pdbx_strand_id
1 'polypeptide(L)'
;MNKGVLIPRVALTGTGDVSTIPSAIISLLIYNTATTSGATTVTPGYYYWSGTAWLRFATGSSTGWSLTGNAGTVDGTNFIGTTDDVPFNIRVNGQQAGRIEGVPGNTFLGYRSGNSTIISAQYNTGIGLYSLFSNTIGSFNQGSGSDALNRNTTGSKNSANGAYALFGNKTGNNNTGNGFSALFSDSSGHSNVAIGYAALYKNSSSSNLVAVGDSALYNDTAQYNTAVGSKALFSNLSGNYNTATGFQSLYKNSIGSFNSGNGDFALYSNTTGDGNTANGNSALLNNITGDNNTASGSDALSSNQTGNNNTACGSDALFSNTAGFSNVAIGSAALFNNINGSNLVAVGDSALYNNTATIVLSNSGKYNTTVGSKSLFTNDLGGFNTAIGSRTLFLNKNGNYNTATGHGALQSNIADGNTANGTEALIFNTSGSYNTAVGIFALQLNEIGNNNTADGNNALKSNQTGTVMLQSAHKLYSKI
;
A
#
# COMPACT_ATOMS: atom_id res chain seq x y z
N MET A 1 -52.32 -1.05 57.63
CA MET A 1 -53.28 -1.79 56.78
C MET A 1 -53.35 -3.21 57.32
N ASN A 2 -54.46 -3.57 57.97
CA ASN A 2 -54.60 -4.87 58.66
C ASN A 2 -55.58 -5.77 57.88
N LYS A 3 -55.66 -5.58 56.56
CA LYS A 3 -56.59 -6.29 55.68
C LYS A 3 -55.81 -7.35 54.92
N GLY A 4 -56.07 -8.61 55.27
CA GLY A 4 -55.51 -9.82 54.67
C GLY A 4 -56.23 -11.04 55.24
N VAL A 5 -56.03 -12.23 54.64
CA VAL A 5 -56.54 -13.49 55.19
C VAL A 5 -55.43 -14.13 56.01
N LEU A 6 -55.68 -14.35 57.32
CA LEU A 6 -54.77 -15.10 58.16
C LEU A 6 -55.01 -16.60 57.93
N ILE A 7 -54.10 -17.23 57.21
CA ILE A 7 -54.13 -18.67 56.97
C ILE A 7 -53.81 -19.41 58.29
N PRO A 8 -54.53 -20.50 58.62
CA PRO A 8 -54.25 -21.30 59.82
C PRO A 8 -52.78 -21.72 59.90
N ARG A 9 -52.17 -21.49 61.07
CA ARG A 9 -50.77 -21.83 61.35
C ARG A 9 -50.73 -23.17 62.06
N VAL A 10 -50.10 -24.17 61.44
CA VAL A 10 -50.15 -25.56 61.88
C VAL A 10 -48.73 -26.12 61.94
N ALA A 11 -48.38 -26.88 62.98
CA ALA A 11 -47.08 -27.53 63.08
C ALA A 11 -47.18 -28.95 62.52
N LEU A 12 -46.87 -29.14 61.24
CA LEU A 12 -46.91 -30.46 60.62
C LEU A 12 -45.78 -31.36 61.16
N THR A 13 -46.07 -32.64 61.33
CA THR A 13 -45.07 -33.67 61.71
C THR A 13 -44.31 -34.24 60.50
N GLY A 14 -44.76 -33.96 59.28
CA GLY A 14 -44.13 -34.33 58.02
C GLY A 14 -45.08 -34.14 56.83
N THR A 15 -44.62 -34.40 55.61
CA THR A 15 -45.45 -34.25 54.39
C THR A 15 -46.65 -35.21 54.36
N GLY A 16 -46.60 -36.35 55.05
CA GLY A 16 -47.72 -37.30 55.17
C GLY A 16 -48.63 -37.08 56.39
N ASP A 17 -48.50 -35.95 57.10
CA ASP A 17 -49.21 -35.72 58.36
C ASP A 17 -50.73 -35.58 58.15
N VAL A 18 -51.46 -36.64 58.46
CA VAL A 18 -52.93 -36.69 58.51
C VAL A 18 -53.48 -36.59 59.93
N SER A 19 -52.60 -36.50 60.94
CA SER A 19 -52.97 -36.52 62.35
C SER A 19 -53.24 -35.13 62.91
N THR A 20 -52.44 -34.13 62.49
CA THR A 20 -52.57 -32.76 62.96
C THR A 20 -53.81 -32.07 62.37
N ILE A 21 -54.21 -32.46 61.16
CA ILE A 21 -55.48 -32.08 60.55
C ILE A 21 -56.15 -33.33 59.99
N PRO A 22 -56.97 -34.03 60.79
CA PRO A 22 -57.70 -35.19 60.34
C PRO A 22 -58.64 -34.85 59.18
N SER A 23 -58.71 -35.72 58.18
CA SER A 23 -59.61 -35.57 57.02
C SER A 23 -59.44 -34.26 56.26
N ALA A 24 -58.20 -33.80 56.08
CA ALA A 24 -57.90 -32.61 55.28
C ALA A 24 -58.53 -32.71 53.88
N ILE A 25 -59.29 -31.68 53.49
CA ILE A 25 -59.86 -31.58 52.15
C ILE A 25 -58.78 -31.23 51.14
N ILE A 26 -58.88 -31.74 49.91
CA ILE A 26 -57.96 -31.39 48.82
C ILE A 26 -57.96 -29.86 48.65
N SER A 27 -56.76 -29.29 48.50
CA SER A 27 -56.50 -27.84 48.42
C SER A 27 -56.67 -27.06 49.73
N LEU A 28 -56.80 -27.72 50.88
CA LEU A 28 -56.73 -27.03 52.17
C LEU A 28 -55.38 -26.33 52.32
N LEU A 29 -55.39 -25.00 52.46
CA LEU A 29 -54.19 -24.17 52.59
C LEU A 29 -53.88 -23.89 54.07
N ILE A 30 -52.63 -24.12 54.47
CA ILE A 30 -52.10 -23.82 55.81
C ILE A 30 -50.76 -23.11 55.71
N TYR A 31 -50.34 -22.48 56.81
CA TYR A 31 -48.95 -22.09 57.02
C TYR A 31 -48.31 -23.08 58.01
N ASN A 32 -47.45 -23.96 57.51
CA ASN A 32 -46.66 -24.84 58.37
C ASN A 32 -45.69 -24.02 59.22
N THR A 33 -45.60 -24.29 60.51
CA THR A 33 -44.64 -23.66 61.44
C THR A 33 -43.50 -24.57 61.88
N ALA A 34 -43.56 -25.87 61.55
CA ALA A 34 -42.56 -26.84 61.96
C ALA A 34 -41.40 -26.96 60.97
N THR A 35 -40.21 -27.25 61.48
CA THR A 35 -39.10 -27.81 60.71
C THR A 35 -38.91 -29.25 61.14
N THR A 36 -39.06 -30.20 60.24
CA THR A 36 -38.75 -31.62 60.47
C THR A 36 -37.54 -32.05 59.64
N SER A 37 -37.09 -33.29 59.79
CA SER A 37 -35.95 -33.83 59.05
C SER A 37 -36.31 -35.20 58.44
N GLY A 38 -35.55 -35.66 57.43
CA GLY A 38 -35.80 -36.92 56.73
C GLY A 38 -36.60 -36.80 55.42
N ALA A 39 -37.02 -37.93 54.85
CA ALA A 39 -37.64 -37.98 53.51
C ALA A 39 -38.99 -37.24 53.40
N THR A 40 -39.70 -37.04 54.52
CA THR A 40 -40.97 -36.32 54.62
C THR A 40 -40.81 -34.94 55.26
N THR A 41 -39.64 -34.31 55.06
CA THR A 41 -39.31 -33.01 55.66
C THR A 41 -40.32 -31.93 55.28
N VAL A 42 -40.76 -31.18 56.29
CA VAL A 42 -41.45 -29.91 56.13
C VAL A 42 -40.61 -28.81 56.76
N THR A 43 -40.61 -27.63 56.16
CA THR A 43 -40.05 -26.40 56.75
C THR A 43 -41.13 -25.32 56.82
N PRO A 44 -40.97 -24.27 57.64
CA PRO A 44 -41.96 -23.20 57.73
C PRO A 44 -42.32 -22.59 56.37
N GLY A 45 -43.60 -22.39 56.10
CA GLY A 45 -44.10 -21.88 54.82
C GLY A 45 -45.53 -22.29 54.53
N TYR A 46 -46.08 -21.84 53.41
CA TYR A 46 -47.43 -22.23 53.01
C TYR A 46 -47.43 -23.65 52.41
N TYR A 47 -48.42 -24.47 52.77
CA TYR A 47 -48.62 -25.82 52.24
C TYR A 47 -50.09 -26.01 51.89
N TYR A 48 -50.36 -26.83 50.89
CA TYR A 48 -51.70 -27.31 50.61
C TYR A 48 -51.77 -28.83 50.64
N TRP A 49 -52.93 -29.36 51.00
CA TRP A 49 -53.17 -30.81 50.97
C TRP A 49 -53.48 -31.27 49.54
N SER A 50 -52.71 -32.22 48.99
CA SER A 50 -52.91 -32.75 47.64
C SER A 50 -53.96 -33.85 47.55
N GLY A 51 -54.46 -34.34 48.70
CA GLY A 51 -55.24 -35.58 48.81
C GLY A 51 -54.42 -36.74 49.38
N THR A 52 -53.09 -36.69 49.29
CA THR A 52 -52.20 -37.73 49.80
C THR A 52 -51.01 -37.19 50.60
N ALA A 53 -50.64 -35.92 50.42
CA ALA A 53 -49.54 -35.27 51.14
C ALA A 53 -49.72 -33.75 51.23
N TRP A 54 -49.08 -33.13 52.21
CA TRP A 54 -48.84 -31.70 52.29
C TRP A 54 -47.74 -31.30 51.31
N LEU A 55 -48.12 -30.56 50.27
CA LEU A 55 -47.20 -30.00 49.29
C LEU A 55 -46.95 -28.53 49.60
N ARG A 56 -45.67 -28.14 49.66
CA ARG A 56 -45.31 -26.75 49.91
C ARG A 56 -45.76 -25.89 48.73
N PHE A 57 -46.53 -24.84 49.02
CA PHE A 57 -46.83 -23.78 48.06
C PHE A 57 -45.49 -23.14 47.68
N ALA A 58 -45.15 -23.21 46.39
CA ALA A 58 -43.81 -22.96 45.82
C ALA A 58 -42.91 -22.07 46.70
N THR A 59 -41.75 -22.61 47.12
CA THR A 59 -40.65 -21.74 47.53
C THR A 59 -40.29 -20.93 46.31
N GLY A 60 -40.33 -19.59 46.39
CA GLY A 60 -40.02 -18.68 45.28
C GLY A 60 -38.57 -18.74 44.78
N SER A 61 -37.94 -19.91 44.77
CA SER A 61 -36.70 -20.19 44.07
C SER A 61 -37.00 -20.12 42.57
N SER A 62 -36.77 -18.95 41.97
CA SER A 62 -36.82 -18.81 40.53
C SER A 62 -35.85 -19.84 39.92
N THR A 63 -36.38 -20.81 39.18
CA THR A 63 -35.59 -21.76 38.39
C THR A 63 -34.99 -21.11 37.13
N GLY A 64 -35.30 -19.83 36.89
CA GLY A 64 -34.75 -19.04 35.80
C GLY A 64 -33.52 -18.22 36.19
N TRP A 65 -32.92 -17.59 35.19
CA TRP A 65 -31.88 -16.59 35.39
C TRP A 65 -32.50 -15.30 35.93
N SER A 66 -32.07 -14.83 37.10
CA SER A 66 -32.55 -13.58 37.68
C SER A 66 -32.07 -12.37 36.86
N LEU A 67 -32.86 -11.28 36.86
CA LEU A 67 -32.46 -9.98 36.28
C LEU A 67 -31.21 -9.39 36.94
N THR A 68 -30.92 -9.78 38.19
CA THR A 68 -29.72 -9.37 38.94
C THR A 68 -28.62 -10.42 38.94
N GLY A 69 -28.79 -11.52 38.19
CA GLY A 69 -27.89 -12.67 38.19
C GLY A 69 -28.13 -13.64 39.34
N ASN A 70 -27.50 -14.83 39.22
CA ASN A 70 -27.62 -15.94 40.18
C ASN A 70 -26.26 -16.19 40.87
N ALA A 71 -26.26 -16.53 42.16
CA ALA A 71 -25.07 -16.94 42.92
C ALA A 71 -25.02 -18.47 43.08
N GLY A 72 -23.82 -19.03 43.32
CA GLY A 72 -23.65 -20.47 43.58
C GLY A 72 -23.77 -21.37 42.35
N THR A 73 -23.50 -20.84 41.16
CA THR A 73 -23.51 -21.63 39.92
C THR A 73 -22.37 -22.66 39.90
N VAL A 74 -22.66 -23.84 39.36
CA VAL A 74 -21.72 -24.94 39.16
C VAL A 74 -21.46 -25.10 37.66
N ASP A 75 -20.19 -25.06 37.25
CA ASP A 75 -19.76 -25.27 35.86
C ASP A 75 -20.23 -26.65 35.34
N GLY A 76 -20.62 -26.70 34.07
CA GLY A 76 -21.24 -27.88 33.45
C GLY A 76 -22.66 -28.24 33.95
N THR A 77 -23.18 -27.60 35.00
CA THR A 77 -24.54 -27.84 35.52
C THR A 77 -25.48 -26.66 35.27
N ASN A 78 -25.03 -25.43 35.54
CA ASN A 78 -25.85 -24.24 35.36
C ASN A 78 -25.42 -23.45 34.13
N PHE A 79 -26.36 -23.12 33.25
CA PHE A 79 -26.10 -22.35 32.03
C PHE A 79 -27.32 -21.53 31.63
N ILE A 80 -27.09 -20.54 30.76
CA ILE A 80 -28.14 -19.85 30.02
C ILE A 80 -28.09 -20.39 28.59
N GLY A 81 -29.16 -21.04 28.14
CA GLY A 81 -29.17 -21.63 26.81
C GLY A 81 -30.31 -22.63 26.62
N THR A 82 -30.18 -23.45 25.57
CA THR A 82 -31.08 -24.53 25.20
C THR A 82 -30.43 -25.89 25.48
N THR A 83 -31.24 -26.94 25.64
CA THR A 83 -30.78 -28.34 25.80
C THR A 83 -30.94 -29.18 24.53
N ASP A 84 -31.57 -28.61 23.51
CA ASP A 84 -31.78 -29.17 22.18
C ASP A 84 -31.02 -28.35 21.13
N ASP A 85 -30.96 -28.83 19.88
CA ASP A 85 -30.33 -28.12 18.76
C ASP A 85 -31.24 -27.00 18.20
N VAL A 86 -31.78 -26.19 19.11
CA VAL A 86 -32.56 -25.00 18.80
C VAL A 86 -31.73 -23.78 19.15
N PRO A 87 -31.61 -22.78 18.24
CA PRO A 87 -30.82 -21.59 18.48
C PRO A 87 -31.21 -20.80 19.72
N PHE A 88 -30.21 -20.39 20.51
CA PHE A 88 -30.41 -19.49 21.63
C PHE A 88 -30.55 -18.04 21.12
N ASN A 89 -31.71 -17.41 21.35
CA ASN A 89 -32.01 -16.07 20.83
C ASN A 89 -32.11 -15.04 21.96
N ILE A 90 -31.52 -13.87 21.74
CA ILE A 90 -31.59 -12.69 22.61
C ILE A 90 -32.35 -11.60 21.87
N ARG A 91 -33.26 -10.88 22.56
CA ARG A 91 -34.10 -9.84 21.95
C ARG A 91 -34.08 -8.53 22.73
N VAL A 92 -34.25 -7.42 22.00
CA VAL A 92 -34.50 -6.08 22.55
C VAL A 92 -35.70 -5.49 21.82
N ASN A 93 -36.74 -5.10 22.55
CA ASN A 93 -38.01 -4.61 21.98
C ASN A 93 -38.61 -5.57 20.91
N GLY A 94 -38.55 -6.87 21.17
CA GLY A 94 -39.03 -7.91 20.25
C GLY A 94 -38.16 -8.15 19.00
N GLN A 95 -37.12 -7.34 18.77
CA GLN A 95 -36.18 -7.49 17.66
C GLN A 95 -35.01 -8.41 18.06
N GLN A 96 -34.42 -9.11 17.09
CA GLN A 96 -33.20 -9.89 17.31
C GLN A 96 -32.08 -8.97 17.81
N ALA A 97 -31.41 -9.38 18.88
CA ALA A 97 -30.25 -8.70 19.44
C ALA A 97 -29.09 -9.67 19.75
N GLY A 98 -29.34 -10.97 19.62
CA GLY A 98 -28.31 -12.00 19.58
C GLY A 98 -28.92 -13.34 19.17
N ARG A 99 -28.08 -14.21 18.62
CA ARG A 99 -28.45 -15.56 18.18
C ARG A 99 -27.21 -16.44 18.15
N ILE A 100 -27.24 -17.60 18.80
CA ILE A 100 -26.15 -18.57 18.80
C ILE A 100 -26.72 -19.90 18.30
N GLU A 101 -26.14 -20.45 17.24
CA GLU A 101 -26.59 -21.69 16.60
C GLU A 101 -25.52 -22.79 16.70
N GLY A 102 -25.93 -24.05 16.89
CA GLY A 102 -25.08 -25.21 16.70
C GLY A 102 -24.92 -25.52 15.21
N VAL A 103 -26.04 -25.81 14.53
CA VAL A 103 -26.14 -25.96 13.07
C VAL A 103 -27.14 -24.92 12.52
N PRO A 104 -26.82 -24.16 11.47
CA PRO A 104 -25.61 -24.19 10.63
C PRO A 104 -24.40 -23.42 11.20
N GLY A 105 -24.43 -23.02 12.48
CA GLY A 105 -23.27 -22.46 13.17
C GLY A 105 -23.08 -20.94 13.03
N ASN A 106 -24.15 -20.16 12.84
CA ASN A 106 -24.04 -18.70 12.90
C ASN A 106 -24.01 -18.18 14.36
N THR A 107 -23.28 -17.09 14.58
CA THR A 107 -23.24 -16.36 15.86
C THR A 107 -23.47 -14.87 15.61
N PHE A 108 -24.51 -14.32 16.20
CA PHE A 108 -24.86 -12.90 16.12
C PHE A 108 -24.96 -12.29 17.51
N LEU A 109 -24.33 -11.14 17.73
CA LEU A 109 -24.34 -10.40 18.99
C LEU A 109 -24.42 -8.89 18.70
N GLY A 110 -25.61 -8.32 18.80
CA GLY A 110 -25.87 -6.91 18.51
C GLY A 110 -27.28 -6.68 18.01
N TYR A 111 -27.84 -5.50 18.29
CA TYR A 111 -29.20 -5.16 17.86
C TYR A 111 -29.32 -5.28 16.34
N ARG A 112 -30.23 -6.17 15.91
CA ARG A 112 -30.50 -6.56 14.53
C ARG A 112 -29.29 -7.10 13.75
N SER A 113 -28.31 -7.68 14.43
CA SER A 113 -27.25 -8.42 13.74
C SER A 113 -27.79 -9.73 13.15
N GLY A 114 -27.47 -10.03 11.90
CA GLY A 114 -27.93 -11.24 11.19
C GLY A 114 -29.45 -11.31 10.95
N ASN A 115 -30.13 -10.16 10.87
CA ASN A 115 -31.60 -10.08 10.88
C ASN A 115 -32.29 -10.73 9.67
N SER A 116 -31.65 -10.72 8.50
CA SER A 116 -32.17 -11.33 7.28
C SER A 116 -31.54 -12.71 6.97
N THR A 117 -30.71 -13.23 7.87
CA THR A 117 -29.97 -14.48 7.64
C THR A 117 -30.91 -15.68 7.70
N ILE A 118 -30.96 -16.43 6.60
CA ILE A 118 -31.78 -17.64 6.50
C ILE A 118 -30.95 -18.89 6.78
N ILE A 119 -31.60 -20.02 7.05
CA ILE A 119 -30.95 -21.27 7.46
C ILE A 119 -29.91 -21.83 6.47
N SER A 120 -29.96 -21.45 5.19
CA SER A 120 -28.94 -21.85 4.22
C SER A 120 -27.65 -21.04 4.29
N ALA A 121 -27.63 -19.89 4.97
CA ALA A 121 -26.42 -19.15 5.28
C ALA A 121 -25.74 -19.78 6.50
N GLN A 122 -24.47 -20.13 6.36
CA GLN A 122 -23.74 -20.93 7.34
C GLN A 122 -22.49 -20.20 7.85
N TYR A 123 -22.11 -20.50 9.09
CA TYR A 123 -20.83 -20.09 9.69
C TYR A 123 -20.55 -18.57 9.65
N ASN A 124 -21.58 -17.73 9.78
CA ASN A 124 -21.42 -16.29 9.87
C ASN A 124 -21.25 -15.84 11.31
N THR A 125 -20.38 -14.86 11.54
CA THR A 125 -20.21 -14.17 12.82
C THR A 125 -20.53 -12.70 12.65
N GLY A 126 -21.56 -12.18 13.31
CA GLY A 126 -21.88 -10.74 13.32
C GLY A 126 -21.86 -10.19 14.73
N ILE A 127 -21.04 -9.18 15.00
CA ILE A 127 -20.91 -8.54 16.29
C ILE A 127 -21.06 -7.03 16.09
N GLY A 128 -22.04 -6.42 16.75
CA GLY A 128 -22.34 -5.00 16.65
C GLY A 128 -23.72 -4.69 16.07
N LEU A 129 -24.13 -3.44 16.23
CA LEU A 129 -25.39 -2.91 15.73
C LEU A 129 -25.48 -3.11 14.21
N TYR A 130 -26.54 -3.77 13.72
CA TYR A 130 -26.77 -4.03 12.28
C TYR A 130 -25.66 -4.78 11.53
N SER A 131 -24.73 -5.45 12.22
CA SER A 131 -23.72 -6.27 11.53
C SER A 131 -24.39 -7.42 10.78
N LEU A 132 -24.07 -7.61 9.48
CA LEU A 132 -24.68 -8.62 8.61
C LEU A 132 -26.22 -8.51 8.50
N PHE A 133 -26.78 -7.31 8.66
CA PHE A 133 -28.23 -7.09 8.70
C PHE A 133 -28.98 -7.71 7.52
N SER A 134 -28.52 -7.49 6.29
CA SER A 134 -29.19 -7.93 5.06
C SER A 134 -28.73 -9.29 4.53
N ASN A 135 -27.80 -9.97 5.23
CA ASN A 135 -27.19 -11.22 4.75
C ASN A 135 -28.27 -12.28 4.61
N THR A 136 -28.57 -12.75 3.39
CA THR A 136 -29.58 -13.76 3.16
C THR A 136 -28.94 -15.14 3.12
N ILE A 137 -28.15 -15.43 2.08
CA ILE A 137 -27.53 -16.75 1.84
C ILE A 137 -25.99 -16.76 1.96
N GLY A 138 -25.37 -15.59 2.11
CA GLY A 138 -23.93 -15.47 2.26
C GLY A 138 -23.40 -16.27 3.45
N SER A 139 -22.32 -17.00 3.24
CA SER A 139 -21.74 -17.90 4.24
C SER A 139 -20.29 -17.53 4.56
N PHE A 140 -19.81 -17.96 5.74
CA PHE A 140 -18.45 -17.70 6.22
C PHE A 140 -18.09 -16.21 6.30
N ASN A 141 -19.07 -15.33 6.57
CA ASN A 141 -18.79 -13.91 6.76
C ASN A 141 -18.55 -13.58 8.23
N GLN A 142 -17.54 -12.77 8.49
CA GLN A 142 -17.29 -12.16 9.79
C GLN A 142 -17.52 -10.65 9.69
N GLY A 143 -18.42 -10.11 10.50
CA GLY A 143 -18.62 -8.68 10.70
C GLY A 143 -18.46 -8.33 12.18
N SER A 144 -17.60 -7.37 12.49
CA SER A 144 -17.38 -6.85 13.85
C SER A 144 -17.33 -5.33 13.81
N GLY A 145 -18.39 -4.66 14.25
CA GLY A 145 -18.57 -3.22 14.19
C GLY A 145 -20.00 -2.84 13.84
N SER A 146 -20.39 -1.59 14.13
CA SER A 146 -21.69 -1.07 13.68
C SER A 146 -21.74 -1.11 12.16
N ASP A 147 -22.80 -1.69 11.60
CA ASP A 147 -23.07 -1.74 10.17
C ASP A 147 -21.99 -2.45 9.32
N ALA A 148 -21.11 -3.24 9.95
CA ALA A 148 -20.17 -4.09 9.23
C ALA A 148 -20.94 -5.12 8.38
N LEU A 149 -20.67 -5.16 7.07
CA LEU A 149 -21.39 -6.00 6.10
C LEU A 149 -22.93 -5.79 6.08
N ASN A 150 -23.43 -4.60 6.44
CA ASN A 150 -24.86 -4.34 6.58
C ASN A 150 -25.69 -4.73 5.33
N ARG A 151 -25.19 -4.42 4.13
CA ARG A 151 -25.90 -4.66 2.86
C ARG A 151 -25.54 -5.98 2.17
N ASN A 152 -24.71 -6.82 2.80
CA ASN A 152 -24.33 -8.12 2.21
C ASN A 152 -25.61 -8.93 1.98
N THR A 153 -25.82 -9.48 0.79
CA THR A 153 -26.97 -10.35 0.51
C THR A 153 -26.51 -11.78 0.28
N THR A 154 -25.62 -11.98 -0.70
CA THR A 154 -25.14 -13.31 -1.11
C THR A 154 -23.63 -13.47 -1.02
N GLY A 155 -22.89 -12.38 -0.79
CA GLY A 155 -21.43 -12.40 -0.64
C GLY A 155 -20.98 -13.33 0.49
N SER A 156 -19.86 -14.03 0.28
CA SER A 156 -19.35 -15.07 1.16
C SER A 156 -17.85 -14.89 1.43
N LYS A 157 -17.40 -15.43 2.57
CA LYS A 157 -15.98 -15.41 2.98
C LYS A 157 -15.42 -14.00 3.17
N ASN A 158 -16.24 -13.04 3.61
CA ASN A 158 -15.81 -11.68 3.87
C ASN A 158 -15.46 -11.47 5.33
N SER A 159 -14.42 -10.70 5.62
CA SER A 159 -14.01 -10.30 6.97
C SER A 159 -14.06 -8.78 7.09
N ALA A 160 -14.96 -8.25 7.91
CA ALA A 160 -15.20 -6.83 8.10
C ALA A 160 -15.05 -6.44 9.58
N ASN A 161 -13.96 -5.77 9.93
CA ASN A 161 -13.64 -5.33 11.28
C ASN A 161 -13.58 -3.80 11.32
N GLY A 162 -14.53 -3.15 11.99
CA GLY A 162 -14.67 -1.69 12.03
C GLY A 162 -16.09 -1.26 11.69
N ALA A 163 -16.50 -0.10 12.19
CA ALA A 163 -17.80 0.45 11.84
C ALA A 163 -17.83 0.79 10.33
N TYR A 164 -18.91 0.40 9.66
CA TYR A 164 -19.12 0.55 8.21
C TYR A 164 -18.09 -0.17 7.32
N ALA A 165 -17.28 -1.09 7.85
CA ALA A 165 -16.42 -1.94 7.03
C ALA A 165 -17.27 -2.83 6.10
N LEU A 166 -16.98 -2.82 4.79
CA LEU A 166 -17.76 -3.51 3.74
C LEU A 166 -19.26 -3.19 3.78
N PHE A 167 -19.64 -1.98 4.19
CA PHE A 167 -21.05 -1.59 4.36
C PHE A 167 -21.90 -1.86 3.11
N GLY A 168 -21.38 -1.52 1.93
CA GLY A 168 -22.06 -1.61 0.65
C GLY A 168 -22.11 -3.00 0.02
N ASN A 169 -21.32 -3.97 0.52
CA ASN A 169 -21.11 -5.24 -0.16
C ASN A 169 -22.45 -5.92 -0.39
N LYS A 170 -22.75 -6.43 -1.59
CA LYS A 170 -23.98 -7.20 -1.86
C LYS A 170 -23.62 -8.64 -2.20
N THR A 171 -22.75 -8.83 -3.18
CA THR A 171 -22.42 -10.15 -3.74
C THR A 171 -20.92 -10.45 -3.76
N GLY A 172 -20.09 -9.50 -3.32
CA GLY A 172 -18.63 -9.62 -3.30
C GLY A 172 -18.15 -10.69 -2.33
N ASN A 173 -17.07 -11.38 -2.71
CA ASN A 173 -16.55 -12.55 -1.99
C ASN A 173 -15.08 -12.37 -1.64
N ASN A 174 -14.64 -13.02 -0.56
CA ASN A 174 -13.23 -13.07 -0.15
C ASN A 174 -12.61 -11.68 0.11
N ASN A 175 -13.41 -10.72 0.58
CA ASN A 175 -12.93 -9.37 0.88
C ASN A 175 -12.55 -9.24 2.36
N THR A 176 -11.45 -8.54 2.63
CA THR A 176 -11.00 -8.20 3.99
C THR A 176 -11.03 -6.68 4.15
N GLY A 177 -11.87 -6.16 5.05
CA GLY A 177 -11.89 -4.77 5.46
C GLY A 177 -11.60 -4.63 6.94
N ASN A 178 -10.58 -3.86 7.30
CA ASN A 178 -10.23 -3.58 8.68
C ASN A 178 -10.01 -2.06 8.85
N GLY A 179 -10.93 -1.39 9.54
CA GLY A 179 -10.92 0.05 9.74
C GLY A 179 -12.30 0.66 9.55
N PHE A 180 -12.48 1.87 10.06
CA PHE A 180 -13.71 2.64 9.84
C PHE A 180 -13.90 2.89 8.34
N SER A 181 -15.03 2.46 7.79
CA SER A 181 -15.40 2.61 6.38
C SER A 181 -14.41 2.01 5.37
N ALA A 182 -13.62 1.00 5.75
CA ALA A 182 -12.82 0.23 4.80
C ALA A 182 -13.74 -0.52 3.82
N LEU A 183 -13.48 -0.44 2.51
CA LEU A 183 -14.33 -1.02 1.44
C LEU A 183 -15.81 -0.59 1.52
N PHE A 184 -16.08 0.67 1.89
CA PHE A 184 -17.44 1.15 2.16
C PHE A 184 -18.43 0.94 1.00
N SER A 185 -18.02 1.22 -0.23
CA SER A 185 -18.93 1.23 -1.41
C SER A 185 -18.92 -0.05 -2.22
N ASP A 186 -18.11 -1.06 -1.85
CA ASP A 186 -17.97 -2.28 -2.65
C ASP A 186 -19.33 -2.94 -2.79
N SER A 187 -19.76 -3.33 -3.99
CA SER A 187 -21.05 -3.98 -4.23
C SER A 187 -20.87 -5.42 -4.69
N SER A 188 -19.82 -5.71 -5.47
CA SER A 188 -19.59 -7.02 -6.09
C SER A 188 -18.13 -7.38 -6.30
N GLY A 189 -17.19 -6.53 -5.88
CA GLY A 189 -15.76 -6.78 -5.97
C GLY A 189 -15.36 -8.00 -5.15
N HIS A 190 -14.25 -8.65 -5.52
CA HIS A 190 -13.78 -9.82 -4.81
C HIS A 190 -12.27 -9.79 -4.58
N SER A 191 -11.83 -10.54 -3.57
CA SER A 191 -10.41 -10.70 -3.25
C SER A 191 -9.70 -9.38 -2.98
N ASN A 192 -10.40 -8.42 -2.37
CA ASN A 192 -9.87 -7.13 -1.98
C ASN A 192 -9.40 -7.14 -0.53
N VAL A 193 -8.28 -6.47 -0.23
CA VAL A 193 -7.77 -6.23 1.11
C VAL A 193 -7.75 -4.72 1.34
N ALA A 194 -8.49 -4.23 2.35
CA ALA A 194 -8.52 -2.84 2.77
C ALA A 194 -8.24 -2.75 4.29
N ILE A 195 -7.14 -2.12 4.67
CA ILE A 195 -6.74 -1.95 6.06
C ILE A 195 -6.42 -0.48 6.31
N GLY A 196 -7.23 0.21 7.10
CA GLY A 196 -7.10 1.63 7.38
C GLY A 196 -8.43 2.37 7.32
N TYR A 197 -8.45 3.61 7.82
CA TYR A 197 -9.59 4.50 7.68
C TYR A 197 -9.86 4.76 6.19
N ALA A 198 -11.08 4.49 5.72
CA ALA A 198 -11.52 4.74 4.35
C ALA A 198 -10.61 4.17 3.23
N ALA A 199 -9.85 3.10 3.51
CA ALA A 199 -9.14 2.35 2.47
C ALA A 199 -10.16 1.74 1.49
N LEU A 200 -9.94 1.89 0.17
CA LEU A 200 -10.87 1.44 -0.89
C LEU A 200 -12.31 1.98 -0.75
N TYR A 201 -12.49 3.19 -0.23
CA TYR A 201 -13.82 3.72 0.11
C TYR A 201 -14.83 3.75 -1.06
N LYS A 202 -14.44 4.22 -2.24
CA LYS A 202 -15.33 4.33 -3.42
C LYS A 202 -15.29 3.14 -4.37
N ASN A 203 -14.52 2.10 -4.05
CA ASN A 203 -14.48 0.93 -4.90
C ASN A 203 -15.88 0.29 -4.97
N SER A 204 -16.43 0.05 -6.16
CA SER A 204 -17.82 -0.42 -6.31
C SER A 204 -17.91 -1.86 -6.82
N SER A 205 -16.97 -2.31 -7.66
CA SER A 205 -16.99 -3.65 -8.24
C SER A 205 -15.61 -4.20 -8.58
N SER A 206 -14.55 -3.45 -8.37
CA SER A 206 -13.21 -3.87 -8.78
C SER A 206 -12.64 -4.91 -7.82
N SER A 207 -11.66 -5.67 -8.30
CA SER A 207 -11.22 -6.90 -7.65
C SER A 207 -9.70 -6.99 -7.63
N ASN A 208 -9.19 -7.82 -6.73
CA ASN A 208 -7.76 -8.08 -6.54
C ASN A 208 -6.96 -6.82 -6.17
N LEU A 209 -7.52 -6.01 -5.27
CA LEU A 209 -6.90 -4.78 -4.77
C LEU A 209 -6.28 -5.00 -3.38
N VAL A 210 -5.12 -4.39 -3.13
CA VAL A 210 -4.52 -4.30 -1.80
C VAL A 210 -4.39 -2.84 -1.42
N ALA A 211 -5.06 -2.41 -0.36
CA ALA A 211 -5.02 -1.05 0.18
C ALA A 211 -4.72 -1.09 1.67
N VAL A 212 -3.53 -0.62 2.07
CA VAL A 212 -3.10 -0.58 3.47
C VAL A 212 -2.65 0.84 3.80
N GLY A 213 -3.45 1.58 4.56
CA GLY A 213 -3.21 2.97 4.93
C GLY A 213 -4.48 3.81 4.95
N ASP A 214 -4.42 4.99 5.57
CA ASP A 214 -5.49 6.01 5.49
C ASP A 214 -5.77 6.32 4.02
N SER A 215 -7.01 6.10 3.60
CA SER A 215 -7.51 6.49 2.26
C SER A 215 -6.66 5.95 1.09
N ALA A 216 -5.97 4.83 1.26
CA ALA A 216 -5.29 4.14 0.16
C ALA A 216 -6.34 3.66 -0.87
N LEU A 217 -6.08 3.88 -2.17
CA LEU A 217 -7.00 3.57 -3.28
C LEU A 217 -8.42 4.17 -3.13
N TYR A 218 -8.54 5.36 -2.52
CA TYR A 218 -9.84 5.94 -2.16
C TYR A 218 -10.83 6.09 -3.34
N ASN A 219 -10.37 6.55 -4.51
CA ASN A 219 -11.21 6.74 -5.70
C ASN A 219 -11.11 5.58 -6.73
N ASP A 220 -10.48 4.45 -6.38
CA ASP A 220 -10.13 3.41 -7.37
C ASP A 220 -11.33 2.69 -7.98
N THR A 221 -11.45 2.75 -9.30
CA THR A 221 -12.36 1.90 -10.09
C THR A 221 -11.61 0.89 -10.96
N ALA A 222 -10.28 0.81 -10.87
CA ALA A 222 -9.44 -0.12 -11.61
C ALA A 222 -9.17 -1.43 -10.85
N GLN A 223 -8.40 -2.34 -11.45
CA GLN A 223 -8.10 -3.67 -10.93
C GLN A 223 -6.59 -3.90 -10.76
N TYR A 224 -6.24 -4.89 -9.93
CA TYR A 224 -4.87 -5.38 -9.75
C TYR A 224 -3.88 -4.32 -9.23
N ASN A 225 -4.36 -3.37 -8.42
CA ASN A 225 -3.51 -2.36 -7.80
C ASN A 225 -3.12 -2.74 -6.37
N THR A 226 -1.88 -2.42 -6.00
CA THR A 226 -1.36 -2.52 -4.64
C THR A 226 -0.98 -1.13 -4.14
N ALA A 227 -1.54 -0.70 -3.01
CA ALA A 227 -1.28 0.58 -2.37
C ALA A 227 -1.00 0.36 -0.88
N VAL A 228 0.22 0.65 -0.46
CA VAL A 228 0.66 0.52 0.94
C VAL A 228 1.26 1.87 1.38
N GLY A 229 0.48 2.63 2.13
CA GLY A 229 0.82 3.98 2.57
C GLY A 229 -0.41 4.88 2.63
N SER A 230 -0.37 5.88 3.50
CA SER A 230 -1.45 6.87 3.57
C SER A 230 -1.58 7.60 2.23
N LYS A 231 -2.77 7.55 1.64
CA LYS A 231 -3.15 8.15 0.36
C LYS A 231 -2.31 7.67 -0.83
N ALA A 232 -1.73 6.47 -0.75
CA ALA A 232 -1.14 5.82 -1.92
C ALA A 232 -2.24 5.50 -2.95
N LEU A 233 -2.00 5.83 -4.24
CA LEU A 233 -2.98 5.70 -5.34
C LEU A 233 -4.36 6.34 -5.07
N PHE A 234 -4.41 7.44 -4.32
CA PHE A 234 -5.67 8.07 -3.89
C PHE A 234 -6.63 8.45 -5.04
N SER A 235 -6.10 8.92 -6.17
CA SER A 235 -6.89 9.47 -7.29
C SER A 235 -7.05 8.53 -8.48
N ASN A 236 -6.63 7.26 -8.37
CA ASN A 236 -6.68 6.31 -9.48
C ASN A 236 -8.12 6.13 -9.96
N LEU A 237 -8.39 6.33 -11.24
CA LEU A 237 -9.71 6.11 -11.82
C LEU A 237 -9.72 4.78 -12.55
N SER A 238 -8.89 4.59 -13.57
CA SER A 238 -8.92 3.41 -14.46
C SER A 238 -7.58 2.72 -14.69
N GLY A 239 -6.49 3.18 -14.05
CA GLY A 239 -5.16 2.60 -14.22
C GLY A 239 -5.01 1.24 -13.52
N ASN A 240 -4.65 0.20 -14.27
CA ASN A 240 -4.49 -1.16 -13.74
C ASN A 240 -3.02 -1.48 -13.46
N TYR A 241 -2.79 -2.52 -12.64
CA TYR A 241 -1.44 -3.07 -12.40
C TYR A 241 -0.44 -2.07 -11.81
N ASN A 242 -0.91 -1.13 -10.99
CA ASN A 242 -0.05 -0.17 -10.31
C ASN A 242 0.35 -0.67 -8.92
N THR A 243 1.62 -0.48 -8.55
CA THR A 243 2.14 -0.73 -7.20
C THR A 243 2.64 0.59 -6.61
N ALA A 244 2.08 1.01 -5.48
CA ALA A 244 2.42 2.23 -4.77
C ALA A 244 2.73 1.91 -3.31
N THR A 245 3.98 2.10 -2.89
CA THR A 245 4.43 1.90 -1.52
C THR A 245 5.07 3.18 -1.00
N GLY A 246 4.50 3.80 0.03
CA GLY A 246 4.96 5.08 0.58
C GLY A 246 3.82 6.09 0.76
N PHE A 247 4.07 7.13 1.55
CA PHE A 247 3.11 8.24 1.70
C PHE A 247 2.91 8.94 0.35
N GLN A 248 1.65 9.05 -0.08
CA GLN A 248 1.25 9.70 -1.32
C GLN A 248 2.00 9.24 -2.60
N SER A 249 2.52 8.00 -2.61
CA SER A 249 3.03 7.41 -3.85
C SER A 249 1.90 7.25 -4.87
N LEU A 250 2.13 7.66 -6.13
CA LEU A 250 1.14 7.64 -7.21
C LEU A 250 -0.17 8.40 -6.87
N TYR A 251 -0.11 9.44 -6.03
CA TYR A 251 -1.29 10.13 -5.50
C TYR A 251 -2.26 10.68 -6.57
N LYS A 252 -1.72 11.31 -7.64
CA LYS A 252 -2.52 11.89 -8.74
C LYS A 252 -2.75 10.95 -9.93
N ASN A 253 -2.26 9.70 -9.87
CA ASN A 253 -2.46 8.75 -10.98
C ASN A 253 -3.95 8.65 -11.27
N SER A 254 -4.36 8.86 -12.53
CA SER A 254 -5.77 8.82 -12.91
C SER A 254 -6.05 7.66 -13.86
N ILE A 255 -5.22 7.49 -14.89
CA ILE A 255 -5.43 6.48 -15.95
C ILE A 255 -4.17 5.61 -16.15
N GLY A 256 -2.99 6.10 -15.77
CA GLY A 256 -1.72 5.40 -15.98
C GLY A 256 -1.70 3.99 -15.40
N SER A 257 -1.19 3.02 -16.16
CA SER A 257 -1.11 1.60 -15.82
C SER A 257 0.35 1.13 -15.74
N PHE A 258 0.56 -0.01 -15.09
CA PHE A 258 1.88 -0.65 -14.96
C PHE A 258 2.95 0.24 -14.29
N ASN A 259 2.55 1.16 -13.41
CA ASN A 259 3.49 2.01 -12.67
C ASN A 259 3.87 1.39 -11.32
N SER A 260 5.15 1.45 -10.97
CA SER A 260 5.69 1.00 -9.69
C SER A 260 6.35 2.18 -8.96
N GLY A 261 5.67 2.75 -7.97
CA GLY A 261 6.20 3.75 -7.06
C GLY A 261 6.56 3.15 -5.70
N ASN A 262 7.82 3.27 -5.29
CA ASN A 262 8.32 2.88 -3.97
C ASN A 262 9.11 4.05 -3.36
N GLY A 263 8.50 4.74 -2.41
CA GLY A 263 9.05 5.92 -1.77
C GLY A 263 7.98 6.95 -1.46
N ASP A 264 8.30 7.83 -0.52
CA ASP A 264 7.48 9.00 -0.23
C ASP A 264 7.43 9.93 -1.46
N PHE A 265 6.22 10.30 -1.89
CA PHE A 265 5.94 11.08 -3.11
C PHE A 265 6.47 10.48 -4.44
N ALA A 266 6.85 9.21 -4.49
CA ALA A 266 7.25 8.57 -5.75
C ALA A 266 6.09 8.60 -6.76
N LEU A 267 6.33 9.13 -7.98
CA LEU A 267 5.32 9.32 -9.03
C LEU A 267 4.10 10.16 -8.61
N TYR A 268 4.24 11.07 -7.64
CA TYR A 268 3.13 11.85 -7.07
C TYR A 268 2.20 12.49 -8.11
N SER A 269 2.77 13.11 -9.14
CA SER A 269 2.00 13.87 -10.16
C SER A 269 1.62 13.07 -11.40
N ASN A 270 1.94 11.77 -11.49
CA ASN A 270 1.61 10.96 -12.67
C ASN A 270 0.11 11.04 -12.93
N THR A 271 -0.33 11.30 -14.16
CA THR A 271 -1.77 11.28 -14.49
C THR A 271 -2.07 10.16 -15.47
N THR A 272 -1.37 10.13 -16.61
CA THR A 272 -1.60 9.15 -17.69
C THR A 272 -0.36 8.36 -18.10
N GLY A 273 0.81 8.64 -17.52
CA GLY A 273 2.04 7.94 -17.88
C GLY A 273 1.98 6.45 -17.53
N ASP A 274 2.43 5.60 -18.44
CA ASP A 274 2.43 4.13 -18.33
C ASP A 274 3.84 3.57 -18.13
N GLY A 275 3.95 2.45 -17.40
CA GLY A 275 5.19 1.66 -17.33
C GLY A 275 6.35 2.34 -16.60
N ASN A 276 6.08 3.28 -15.68
CA ASN A 276 7.14 3.97 -14.95
C ASN A 276 7.53 3.23 -13.67
N THR A 277 8.84 3.14 -13.39
CA THR A 277 9.39 2.62 -12.13
C THR A 277 10.08 3.75 -11.38
N ALA A 278 9.62 4.07 -10.17
CA ALA A 278 10.20 5.07 -9.29
C ALA A 278 10.54 4.46 -7.93
N ASN A 279 11.82 4.42 -7.57
CA ASN A 279 12.33 3.86 -6.32
C ASN A 279 13.20 4.89 -5.59
N GLY A 280 12.60 5.63 -4.65
CA GLY A 280 13.25 6.71 -3.90
C GLY A 280 12.25 7.78 -3.47
N ASN A 281 12.62 8.60 -2.48
CA ASN A 281 11.85 9.80 -2.14
C ASN A 281 11.79 10.73 -3.35
N SER A 282 10.57 11.16 -3.72
CA SER A 282 10.34 12.11 -4.82
C SER A 282 10.90 11.67 -6.19
N ALA A 283 11.18 10.38 -6.38
CA ALA A 283 11.56 9.85 -7.69
C ALA A 283 10.38 10.01 -8.67
N LEU A 284 10.63 10.60 -9.85
CA LEU A 284 9.61 10.94 -10.85
C LEU A 284 8.44 11.80 -10.29
N LEU A 285 8.70 12.65 -9.29
CA LEU A 285 7.68 13.45 -8.59
C LEU A 285 6.71 14.20 -9.52
N ASN A 286 7.25 14.86 -10.56
CA ASN A 286 6.46 15.70 -11.46
C ASN A 286 6.09 15.03 -12.79
N ASN A 287 6.30 13.71 -12.95
CA ASN A 287 5.89 13.00 -14.18
C ASN A 287 4.42 13.23 -14.43
N ILE A 288 4.02 13.70 -15.61
CA ILE A 288 2.60 13.94 -15.94
C ILE A 288 2.14 12.83 -16.90
N THR A 289 2.75 12.78 -18.08
CA THR A 289 2.39 11.85 -19.16
C THR A 289 3.59 11.06 -19.70
N GLY A 290 4.74 11.14 -19.03
CA GLY A 290 5.94 10.43 -19.46
C GLY A 290 5.81 8.93 -19.26
N ASP A 291 6.22 8.15 -20.26
CA ASP A 291 6.12 6.68 -20.27
C ASP A 291 7.48 6.00 -20.17
N ASN A 292 7.48 4.79 -19.62
CA ASN A 292 8.62 3.87 -19.60
C ASN A 292 9.89 4.48 -18.97
N ASN A 293 9.75 5.32 -17.94
CA ASN A 293 10.88 5.88 -17.21
C ASN A 293 11.25 5.01 -16.00
N THR A 294 12.54 4.81 -15.78
CA THR A 294 13.09 4.17 -14.59
C THR A 294 13.88 5.19 -13.78
N ALA A 295 13.47 5.46 -12.55
CA ALA A 295 14.13 6.35 -11.61
C ALA A 295 14.45 5.59 -10.31
N SER A 296 15.71 5.51 -9.94
CA SER A 296 16.15 4.90 -8.69
C SER A 296 17.14 5.83 -7.97
N GLY A 297 16.73 6.36 -6.82
CA GLY A 297 17.45 7.37 -6.06
C GLY A 297 16.52 8.48 -5.57
N SER A 298 16.93 9.23 -4.54
CA SER A 298 16.21 10.45 -4.14
C SER A 298 16.21 11.43 -5.30
N ASP A 299 15.04 11.99 -5.62
CA ASP A 299 14.86 13.05 -6.62
C ASP A 299 15.35 12.70 -8.05
N ALA A 300 15.58 11.41 -8.32
CA ALA A 300 15.89 10.94 -9.66
C ALA A 300 14.70 11.25 -10.59
N LEU A 301 14.97 11.91 -11.72
CA LEU A 301 13.94 12.35 -12.69
C LEU A 301 12.82 13.24 -12.09
N SER A 302 13.06 13.94 -10.96
CA SER A 302 12.03 14.66 -10.20
C SER A 302 11.25 15.70 -11.03
N SER A 303 11.87 16.37 -12.01
CA SER A 303 11.22 17.39 -12.86
C SER A 303 10.63 16.88 -14.18
N ASN A 304 10.69 15.56 -14.46
CA ASN A 304 10.19 15.00 -15.72
C ASN A 304 8.70 15.29 -15.85
N GLN A 305 8.24 15.83 -16.98
CA GLN A 305 6.81 16.08 -17.22
C GLN A 305 6.27 15.16 -18.32
N THR A 306 6.98 15.09 -19.44
CA THR A 306 6.54 14.35 -20.65
C THR A 306 7.64 13.50 -21.28
N GLY A 307 8.85 13.49 -20.70
CA GLY A 307 9.97 12.72 -21.22
C GLY A 307 9.73 11.22 -21.08
N ASN A 308 10.14 10.45 -22.10
CA ASN A 308 9.91 9.01 -22.18
C ASN A 308 11.23 8.23 -22.23
N ASN A 309 11.18 6.95 -21.83
CA ASN A 309 12.29 6.01 -21.97
C ASN A 309 13.60 6.48 -21.30
N ASN A 310 13.50 7.21 -20.18
CA ASN A 310 14.69 7.64 -19.44
C ASN A 310 15.03 6.65 -18.33
N THR A 311 16.32 6.38 -18.13
CA THR A 311 16.85 5.62 -16.99
C THR A 311 17.72 6.54 -16.14
N ALA A 312 17.35 6.79 -14.90
CA ALA A 312 18.08 7.57 -13.92
C ALA A 312 18.35 6.73 -12.67
N CYS A 313 19.61 6.50 -12.34
CA CYS A 313 20.05 5.71 -11.20
C CYS A 313 21.11 6.48 -10.39
N GLY A 314 20.71 7.05 -9.25
CA GLY A 314 21.52 7.89 -8.40
C GLY A 314 20.70 9.04 -7.81
N SER A 315 21.15 9.60 -6.68
CA SER A 315 20.56 10.84 -6.14
C SER A 315 20.66 11.95 -7.18
N ASP A 316 19.54 12.61 -7.45
CA ASP A 316 19.44 13.75 -8.37
C ASP A 316 19.85 13.44 -9.83
N ALA A 317 19.90 12.16 -10.21
CA ALA A 317 20.16 11.78 -11.60
C ALA A 317 19.02 12.28 -12.49
N LEU A 318 19.36 12.98 -13.58
CA LEU A 318 18.40 13.59 -14.51
C LEU A 318 17.40 14.59 -13.87
N PHE A 319 17.75 15.20 -12.72
CA PHE A 319 16.83 16.00 -11.90
C PHE A 319 15.99 17.03 -12.68
N SER A 320 16.61 17.80 -13.58
CA SER A 320 15.96 18.90 -14.31
C SER A 320 15.33 18.51 -15.66
N ASN A 321 15.32 17.22 -16.03
CA ASN A 321 14.74 16.80 -17.31
C ASN A 321 13.24 17.11 -17.33
N THR A 322 12.75 17.86 -18.32
CA THR A 322 11.31 18.18 -18.46
C THR A 322 10.63 17.35 -19.55
N ALA A 323 11.23 17.25 -20.73
CA ALA A 323 10.67 16.51 -21.88
C ALA A 323 11.70 15.66 -22.65
N GLY A 324 12.96 15.62 -22.19
CA GLY A 324 14.00 14.83 -22.86
C GLY A 324 13.71 13.33 -22.78
N PHE A 325 14.09 12.60 -23.82
CA PHE A 325 13.79 11.17 -23.96
C PHE A 325 15.03 10.33 -24.26
N SER A 326 14.94 9.03 -23.99
CA SER A 326 16.00 8.05 -24.27
C SER A 326 17.34 8.41 -23.64
N ASN A 327 17.33 8.95 -22.42
CA ASN A 327 18.55 9.26 -21.67
C ASN A 327 18.89 8.17 -20.64
N VAL A 328 20.18 7.90 -20.46
CA VAL A 328 20.72 7.04 -19.40
C VAL A 328 21.62 7.89 -18.50
N ALA A 329 21.26 8.03 -17.23
CA ALA A 329 22.03 8.70 -16.20
C ALA A 329 22.28 7.74 -15.04
N ILE A 330 23.53 7.33 -14.83
CA ILE A 330 23.92 6.43 -13.75
C ILE A 330 25.03 7.10 -12.94
N GLY A 331 24.72 7.51 -11.72
CA GLY A 331 25.61 8.26 -10.84
C GLY A 331 24.89 9.43 -10.18
N SER A 332 25.39 9.87 -9.03
CA SER A 332 24.83 11.04 -8.36
C SER A 332 25.00 12.29 -9.24
N ALA A 333 23.90 13.02 -9.42
CA ALA A 333 23.82 14.22 -10.25
C ALA A 333 24.32 14.05 -11.70
N ALA A 334 24.33 12.82 -12.23
CA ALA A 334 24.54 12.60 -13.67
C ALA A 334 23.39 13.28 -14.44
N LEU A 335 23.73 14.08 -15.46
CA LEU A 335 22.75 14.84 -16.26
C LEU A 335 21.81 15.76 -15.43
N PHE A 336 22.28 16.27 -14.29
CA PHE A 336 21.48 17.06 -13.34
C PHE A 336 20.71 18.23 -13.99
N ASN A 337 21.38 19.03 -14.81
CA ASN A 337 20.82 20.18 -15.52
C ASN A 337 20.54 19.87 -17.01
N ASN A 338 20.05 18.66 -17.32
CA ASN A 338 19.60 18.34 -18.68
C ASN A 338 18.18 18.85 -18.93
N ILE A 339 18.01 19.90 -19.75
CA ILE A 339 16.69 20.44 -20.11
C ILE A 339 16.38 20.00 -21.55
N ASN A 340 15.42 19.09 -21.72
CA ASN A 340 14.96 18.55 -23.02
C ASN A 340 16.01 17.78 -23.86
N GLY A 341 17.27 17.70 -23.44
CA GLY A 341 18.30 16.90 -24.11
C GLY A 341 17.90 15.43 -24.16
N SER A 342 18.18 14.77 -25.28
CA SER A 342 17.72 13.42 -25.60
C SER A 342 18.84 12.58 -26.20
N ASN A 343 18.72 11.26 -26.08
CA ASN A 343 19.71 10.30 -26.56
C ASN A 343 21.10 10.50 -25.92
N LEU A 344 21.13 10.68 -24.60
CA LEU A 344 22.35 10.90 -23.82
C LEU A 344 22.70 9.66 -23.00
N VAL A 345 23.98 9.37 -22.87
CA VAL A 345 24.49 8.37 -21.92
C VAL A 345 25.48 9.07 -21.00
N ALA A 346 25.22 9.07 -19.71
CA ALA A 346 26.07 9.65 -18.68
C ALA A 346 26.24 8.67 -17.51
N VAL A 347 27.44 8.13 -17.36
CA VAL A 347 27.77 7.16 -16.30
C VAL A 347 28.93 7.70 -15.46
N GLY A 348 28.69 8.02 -14.20
CA GLY A 348 29.64 8.61 -13.26
C GLY A 348 29.03 9.78 -12.47
N ASP A 349 29.64 10.14 -11.34
CA ASP A 349 29.18 11.31 -10.59
C ASP A 349 29.33 12.58 -11.44
N SER A 350 28.26 13.37 -11.49
CA SER A 350 28.22 14.62 -12.26
C SER A 350 28.69 14.48 -13.71
N ALA A 351 28.55 13.29 -14.30
CA ALA A 351 28.80 13.08 -15.72
C ALA A 351 27.74 13.87 -16.51
N LEU A 352 28.19 14.70 -17.46
CA LEU A 352 27.32 15.58 -18.24
C LEU A 352 26.40 16.48 -17.38
N TYR A 353 26.91 16.93 -16.23
CA TYR A 353 26.14 17.65 -15.20
C TYR A 353 25.35 18.85 -15.73
N ASN A 354 25.99 19.72 -16.53
CA ASN A 354 25.32 20.79 -17.23
C ASN A 354 25.14 20.40 -18.70
N ASN A 355 23.89 20.11 -19.09
CA ASN A 355 23.48 19.89 -20.47
C ASN A 355 22.27 20.77 -20.81
N THR A 356 22.47 22.08 -20.70
CA THR A 356 21.42 23.07 -20.84
C THR A 356 21.31 23.49 -22.30
N ALA A 357 20.53 22.75 -23.09
CA ALA A 357 20.15 23.18 -24.45
C ALA A 357 19.18 24.38 -24.33
N THR A 358 19.70 25.56 -24.02
CA THR A 358 18.92 26.82 -23.90
C THR A 358 18.33 27.24 -25.26
N ILE A 359 18.83 26.67 -26.36
CA ILE A 359 18.38 26.91 -27.73
C ILE A 359 18.05 25.57 -28.37
N VAL A 360 16.78 25.36 -28.75
CA VAL A 360 16.32 24.18 -29.48
C VAL A 360 16.75 24.26 -30.95
N LEU A 361 18.04 24.16 -31.21
CA LEU A 361 18.54 23.72 -32.52
C LEU A 361 18.52 22.18 -32.51
N SER A 362 18.13 21.56 -33.62
CA SER A 362 17.65 20.16 -33.66
C SER A 362 18.57 19.13 -32.99
N ASN A 363 19.88 19.39 -32.91
CA ASN A 363 20.88 18.47 -32.35
C ASN A 363 21.72 19.05 -31.20
N SER A 364 21.40 20.25 -30.70
CA SER A 364 22.20 20.89 -29.66
C SER A 364 22.11 20.13 -28.33
N GLY A 365 23.26 19.78 -27.75
CA GLY A 365 23.31 19.04 -26.49
C GLY A 365 22.74 17.61 -26.56
N LYS A 366 22.73 16.98 -27.75
CA LYS A 366 22.21 15.62 -27.97
C LYS A 366 23.30 14.65 -28.41
N TYR A 367 23.03 13.35 -28.29
CA TYR A 367 23.91 12.28 -28.78
C TYR A 367 25.30 12.26 -28.13
N ASN A 368 25.42 12.72 -26.88
CA ASN A 368 26.66 12.62 -26.12
C ASN A 368 26.70 11.30 -25.33
N THR A 369 27.84 10.62 -25.38
CA THR A 369 28.12 9.42 -24.58
C THR A 369 29.29 9.71 -23.65
N THR A 370 29.08 9.55 -22.35
CA THR A 370 30.10 9.84 -21.37
C THR A 370 30.15 8.85 -20.20
N VAL A 371 31.36 8.44 -19.85
CA VAL A 371 31.65 7.46 -18.79
C VAL A 371 32.84 7.94 -17.96
N GLY A 372 32.60 8.42 -16.75
CA GLY A 372 33.63 8.87 -15.81
C GLY A 372 33.15 10.02 -14.93
N SER A 373 33.76 10.15 -13.75
CA SER A 373 33.50 11.28 -12.84
C SER A 373 33.77 12.62 -13.53
N LYS A 374 32.76 13.51 -13.54
CA LYS A 374 32.83 14.85 -14.13
C LYS A 374 33.31 14.86 -15.58
N SER A 375 33.00 13.79 -16.31
CA SER A 375 33.22 13.73 -17.75
C SER A 375 32.17 14.61 -18.43
N LEU A 376 32.59 15.42 -19.40
CA LEU A 376 31.74 16.36 -20.14
C LEU A 376 30.92 17.31 -19.23
N PHE A 377 31.51 17.75 -18.11
CA PHE A 377 30.82 18.42 -17.00
C PHE A 377 30.07 19.71 -17.40
N THR A 378 30.64 20.54 -18.28
CA THR A 378 29.95 21.71 -18.85
C THR A 378 29.74 21.56 -20.35
N ASN A 379 28.51 21.28 -20.78
CA ASN A 379 28.11 21.19 -22.17
C ASN A 379 26.83 22.02 -22.40
N ASP A 380 26.93 23.17 -23.04
CA ASP A 380 25.75 23.99 -23.35
C ASP A 380 25.09 23.49 -24.64
N LEU A 381 25.88 23.39 -25.72
CA LEU A 381 25.37 23.11 -27.06
C LEU A 381 26.05 21.91 -27.74
N GLY A 382 27.19 21.44 -27.22
CA GLY A 382 27.99 20.39 -27.87
C GLY A 382 27.22 19.08 -28.03
N GLY A 383 27.22 18.53 -29.24
CA GLY A 383 26.57 17.26 -29.57
C GLY A 383 27.54 16.26 -30.18
N PHE A 384 27.13 15.00 -30.21
CA PHE A 384 27.90 13.91 -30.83
C PHE A 384 29.30 13.70 -30.21
N ASN A 385 29.46 13.98 -28.92
CA ASN A 385 30.74 13.79 -28.22
C ASN A 385 30.80 12.43 -27.51
N THR A 386 31.99 11.81 -27.50
CA THR A 386 32.30 10.61 -26.71
C THR A 386 33.40 10.94 -25.69
N ALA A 387 33.14 10.80 -24.38
CA ALA A 387 34.10 11.13 -23.33
C ALA A 387 34.21 10.00 -22.28
N ILE A 388 35.34 9.30 -22.23
CA ILE A 388 35.58 8.16 -21.34
C ILE A 388 36.80 8.40 -20.46
N GLY A 389 36.58 8.58 -19.16
CA GLY A 389 37.61 8.87 -18.18
C GLY A 389 37.19 10.02 -17.26
N SER A 390 37.86 10.18 -16.12
CA SER A 390 37.57 11.31 -15.23
C SER A 390 38.03 12.62 -15.87
N ARG A 391 37.16 13.65 -15.84
CA ARG A 391 37.42 15.00 -16.36
C ARG A 391 37.76 15.06 -17.87
N THR A 392 37.38 14.06 -18.65
CA THR A 392 37.45 14.13 -20.12
C THR A 392 36.47 15.16 -20.65
N LEU A 393 36.88 16.00 -21.60
CA LEU A 393 36.04 17.05 -22.20
C LEU A 393 35.35 17.95 -21.15
N PHE A 394 35.97 18.16 -19.98
CA PHE A 394 35.37 18.84 -18.83
C PHE A 394 34.74 20.21 -19.16
N LEU A 395 35.40 21.01 -20.01
CA LEU A 395 34.97 22.36 -20.40
C LEU A 395 34.29 22.43 -21.78
N ASN A 396 33.92 21.31 -22.40
CA ASN A 396 33.39 21.28 -23.77
C ASN A 396 31.99 21.86 -23.92
N LYS A 397 31.94 23.19 -23.88
CA LYS A 397 30.71 23.98 -23.89
C LYS A 397 29.93 23.82 -25.19
N ASN A 398 30.59 23.93 -26.34
CA ASN A 398 29.93 23.96 -27.66
C ASN A 398 30.52 22.98 -28.67
N GLY A 399 31.66 22.36 -28.37
CA GLY A 399 32.37 21.52 -29.32
C GLY A 399 31.56 20.28 -29.68
N ASN A 400 31.53 19.97 -30.97
CA ASN A 400 30.83 18.82 -31.54
C ASN A 400 31.82 17.78 -32.05
N TYR A 401 31.37 16.53 -32.13
CA TYR A 401 32.14 15.45 -32.76
C TYR A 401 33.52 15.19 -32.11
N ASN A 402 33.67 15.46 -30.81
CA ASN A 402 34.90 15.17 -30.09
C ASN A 402 34.89 13.76 -29.51
N THR A 403 36.02 13.07 -29.59
CA THR A 403 36.22 11.75 -28.97
C THR A 403 37.41 11.82 -28.01
N ALA A 404 37.18 11.65 -26.72
CA ALA A 404 38.19 11.72 -25.67
C ALA A 404 38.20 10.46 -24.80
N THR A 405 39.35 9.85 -24.62
CA THR A 405 39.56 8.68 -23.76
C THR A 405 40.81 8.88 -22.91
N GLY A 406 40.72 8.63 -21.59
CA GLY A 406 41.80 8.83 -20.62
C GLY A 406 41.60 10.06 -19.71
N HIS A 407 42.19 10.05 -18.51
CA HIS A 407 42.00 11.15 -17.54
C HIS A 407 42.43 12.50 -18.13
N GLY A 408 41.56 13.51 -18.06
CA GLY A 408 41.86 14.87 -18.51
C GLY A 408 42.07 15.04 -20.03
N ALA A 409 41.78 14.02 -20.85
CA ALA A 409 41.85 14.15 -22.30
C ALA A 409 40.86 15.23 -22.79
N LEU A 410 41.35 16.18 -23.61
CA LEU A 410 40.58 17.32 -24.13
C LEU A 410 39.89 18.16 -23.03
N GLN A 411 40.45 18.25 -21.83
CA GLN A 411 39.78 18.90 -20.68
C GLN A 411 39.32 20.35 -20.97
N SER A 412 40.12 21.14 -21.69
CA SER A 412 39.83 22.55 -22.01
C SER A 412 39.15 22.77 -23.36
N ASN A 413 38.86 21.69 -24.10
CA ASN A 413 38.38 21.77 -25.48
C ASN A 413 37.03 22.47 -25.56
N ILE A 414 36.89 23.47 -26.44
CA ILE A 414 35.60 24.06 -26.84
C ILE A 414 35.36 24.00 -28.36
N ALA A 415 36.22 23.28 -29.09
CA ALA A 415 36.21 23.17 -30.55
C ALA A 415 35.67 21.83 -31.07
N ASP A 416 35.54 21.74 -32.39
CA ASP A 416 34.94 20.60 -33.07
C ASP A 416 35.97 19.57 -33.57
N GLY A 417 35.57 18.30 -33.62
CA GLY A 417 36.25 17.26 -34.39
C GLY A 417 37.59 16.78 -33.82
N ASN A 418 37.86 16.95 -32.51
CA ASN A 418 39.11 16.50 -31.92
C ASN A 418 39.03 15.06 -31.38
N THR A 419 40.06 14.27 -31.62
CA THR A 419 40.23 12.92 -31.11
C THR A 419 41.43 12.86 -30.17
N ALA A 420 41.23 12.47 -28.91
CA ALA A 420 42.28 12.29 -27.91
C ALA A 420 42.15 10.92 -27.24
N ASN A 421 43.21 10.13 -27.31
CA ASN A 421 43.32 8.84 -26.64
C ASN A 421 44.61 8.77 -25.83
N GLY A 422 44.49 9.02 -24.52
CA GLY A 422 45.60 9.05 -23.58
C GLY A 422 45.36 10.04 -22.46
N THR A 423 45.98 9.79 -21.30
CA THR A 423 45.94 10.73 -20.18
C THR A 423 46.49 12.09 -20.61
N GLU A 424 45.67 13.13 -20.39
CA GLU A 424 45.95 14.53 -20.70
C GLU A 424 46.38 14.80 -22.17
N ALA A 425 45.99 13.93 -23.10
CA ALA A 425 46.12 14.20 -24.53
C ALA A 425 45.24 15.40 -24.92
N LEU A 426 45.82 16.38 -25.64
CA LEU A 426 45.15 17.64 -26.02
C LEU A 426 44.50 18.40 -24.83
N ILE A 427 45.04 18.28 -23.62
CA ILE A 427 44.42 18.85 -22.42
C ILE A 427 44.19 20.38 -22.50
N PHE A 428 45.14 21.13 -23.07
CA PHE A 428 45.03 22.59 -23.20
C PHE A 428 44.44 23.06 -24.54
N ASN A 429 43.94 22.15 -25.38
CA ASN A 429 43.23 22.55 -26.60
C ASN A 429 42.01 23.37 -26.20
N THR A 430 41.92 24.59 -26.69
CA THR A 430 40.79 25.48 -26.47
C THR A 430 39.98 25.56 -27.76
N SER A 431 40.53 26.12 -28.84
CA SER A 431 39.81 26.35 -30.11
C SER A 431 40.34 25.54 -31.30
N GLY A 432 41.42 24.79 -31.14
CA GLY A 432 41.96 23.93 -32.19
C GLY A 432 40.97 22.84 -32.62
N SER A 433 40.71 22.70 -33.91
CA SER A 433 39.75 21.75 -34.49
C SER A 433 40.45 20.68 -35.31
N TYR A 434 39.81 19.52 -35.44
CA TYR A 434 40.28 18.40 -36.27
C TYR A 434 41.66 17.85 -35.87
N ASN A 435 42.02 17.92 -34.58
CA ASN A 435 43.28 17.35 -34.09
C ASN A 435 43.11 15.89 -33.64
N THR A 436 44.12 15.07 -33.88
CA THR A 436 44.21 13.69 -33.40
C THR A 436 45.44 13.52 -32.52
N ALA A 437 45.26 13.10 -31.27
CA ALA A 437 46.32 12.85 -30.30
C ALA A 437 46.16 11.46 -29.67
N VAL A 438 47.10 10.57 -29.96
CA VAL A 438 47.15 9.22 -29.39
C VAL A 438 48.44 9.10 -28.57
N GLY A 439 48.31 8.86 -27.27
CA GLY A 439 49.42 8.77 -26.32
C GLY A 439 49.30 9.75 -25.15
N ILE A 440 49.98 9.43 -24.05
CA ILE A 440 50.03 10.28 -22.85
C ILE A 440 50.70 11.61 -23.21
N PHE A 441 50.07 12.73 -22.83
CA PHE A 441 50.54 14.11 -23.13
C PHE A 441 50.78 14.40 -24.62
N ALA A 442 50.19 13.63 -25.54
CA ALA A 442 50.26 13.93 -26.97
C ALA A 442 49.52 15.26 -27.25
N LEU A 443 50.16 16.17 -28.00
CA LEU A 443 49.66 17.53 -28.29
C LEU A 443 49.23 18.32 -27.04
N GLN A 444 49.88 18.11 -25.89
CA GLN A 444 49.44 18.69 -24.61
C GLN A 444 49.25 20.21 -24.68
N LEU A 445 50.20 20.95 -25.29
CA LEU A 445 50.21 22.42 -25.35
C LEU A 445 49.57 22.99 -26.64
N ASN A 446 48.85 22.19 -27.41
CA ASN A 446 48.13 22.70 -28.59
C ASN A 446 46.89 23.45 -28.15
N GLU A 447 46.95 24.79 -28.05
CA GLU A 447 45.81 25.61 -27.62
C GLU A 447 44.83 25.91 -28.76
N ILE A 448 45.34 26.25 -29.96
CA ILE A 448 44.54 26.78 -31.07
C ILE A 448 44.84 26.14 -32.44
N GLY A 449 45.86 25.28 -32.53
CA GLY A 449 46.27 24.66 -33.79
C GLY A 449 45.22 23.69 -34.32
N ASN A 450 45.06 23.65 -35.65
CA ASN A 450 44.09 22.80 -36.34
C ASN A 450 44.79 21.67 -37.10
N ASN A 451 44.08 20.58 -37.38
CA ASN A 451 44.53 19.49 -38.27
C ASN A 451 45.88 18.87 -37.89
N ASN A 452 46.22 18.83 -36.60
CA ASN A 452 47.44 18.19 -36.12
C ASN A 452 47.20 16.70 -35.83
N THR A 453 48.19 15.85 -36.12
CA THR A 453 48.13 14.43 -35.74
C THR A 453 49.42 14.03 -35.01
N ALA A 454 49.26 13.59 -33.76
CA ALA A 454 50.32 13.09 -32.91
C ALA A 454 50.03 11.66 -32.48
N ASP A 455 51.00 10.77 -32.70
CA ASP A 455 50.94 9.39 -32.23
C ASP A 455 52.24 9.05 -31.47
N GLY A 456 52.10 8.82 -30.17
CA GLY A 456 53.17 8.50 -29.24
C GLY A 456 53.12 9.33 -27.95
N ASN A 457 53.81 8.84 -26.92
CA ASN A 457 53.95 9.55 -25.64
C ASN A 457 54.72 10.87 -25.83
N ASN A 458 54.15 11.99 -25.36
CA ASN A 458 54.64 13.36 -25.57
C ASN A 458 54.83 13.76 -27.05
N ALA A 459 54.21 13.06 -28.01
CA ALA A 459 54.31 13.43 -29.42
C ALA A 459 53.71 14.83 -29.66
N LEU A 460 54.45 15.69 -30.37
CA LEU A 460 54.09 17.09 -30.61
C LEU A 460 53.69 17.90 -29.36
N LYS A 461 54.23 17.57 -28.18
CA LYS A 461 53.85 18.18 -26.89
C LYS A 461 53.77 19.70 -26.91
N SER A 462 54.73 20.37 -27.58
CA SER A 462 54.88 21.83 -27.58
C SER A 462 54.35 22.53 -28.84
N ASN A 463 53.53 21.86 -29.66
CA ASN A 463 52.96 22.46 -30.85
C ASN A 463 51.78 23.38 -30.48
N GLN A 464 51.98 24.71 -30.49
CA GLN A 464 50.97 25.69 -30.05
C GLN A 464 50.13 26.29 -31.20
N THR A 465 50.67 26.38 -32.43
CA THR A 465 50.07 27.19 -33.52
C THR A 465 50.15 26.57 -34.93
N GLY A 466 50.69 25.36 -35.09
CA GLY A 466 50.84 24.72 -36.41
C GLY A 466 49.51 24.36 -37.08
N THR A 467 49.41 24.55 -38.40
CA THR A 467 48.20 24.26 -39.21
C THR A 467 48.20 22.90 -39.89
N VAL A 468 49.33 22.18 -39.96
CA VAL A 468 49.45 20.76 -40.33
C VAL A 468 50.81 20.25 -39.84
N MET A 469 50.85 19.47 -38.76
CA MET A 469 52.06 18.71 -38.36
C MET A 469 51.71 17.25 -38.09
N LEU A 470 52.42 16.33 -38.75
CA LEU A 470 52.33 14.89 -38.57
C LEU A 470 53.63 14.41 -37.89
N GLN A 471 53.54 13.84 -36.69
CA GLN A 471 54.66 13.12 -36.08
C GLN A 471 54.17 11.79 -35.52
N SER A 472 54.69 10.68 -36.07
CA SER A 472 54.52 9.34 -35.49
C SER A 472 55.83 8.92 -34.85
N ALA A 473 55.81 8.55 -33.57
CA ALA A 473 56.94 7.94 -32.90
C ALA A 473 56.92 6.41 -33.11
N HIS A 474 56.90 5.95 -34.36
CA HIS A 474 57.06 4.52 -34.64
C HIS A 474 58.53 4.12 -34.44
N LYS A 475 58.83 3.37 -33.38
CA LYS A 475 60.04 2.54 -33.32
C LYS A 475 59.90 1.47 -34.40
N LEU A 476 60.44 1.73 -35.60
CA LEU A 476 60.81 0.65 -36.52
C LEU A 476 61.84 -0.20 -35.79
N TYR A 477 61.44 -1.37 -35.31
CA TYR A 477 62.40 -2.45 -35.09
C TYR A 477 62.91 -2.86 -36.47
N SER A 478 64.00 -2.23 -36.93
CA SER A 478 64.81 -2.78 -38.00
C SER A 478 65.36 -4.11 -37.51
N LYS A 479 64.82 -5.24 -38.00
CA LYS A 479 65.55 -6.50 -37.96
C LYS A 479 66.74 -6.36 -38.90
N ILE A 480 67.93 -6.31 -38.31
CA ILE A 480 69.21 -6.63 -38.96
C ILE A 480 69.14 -8.08 -39.46
#